data_AF-A0A7J5DM67-F1
#
_entry.id   AF-A0A7J5DM67-F1
#
_cell.length_a   1.000
_cell.length_b   1.000
_cell.length_c   1.000
_cell.angle_alpha   90.00
_cell.angle_beta   90.00
_cell.angle_gamma   90.00
#
_symmetry.space_group_name_H-M   'P 1'
#
loop_
_entity.id
_entity.type
_entity.pdbx_description
1 polymer ?
#
loop_
_entity_poly.entity_id
_entity_poly.type
_entity_poly.pdbx_seq_one_letter_code
_entity_poly.pdbx_strand_id
1 'polypeptide(L)'
;MTGTRSAQPGTHFTDHAPCWGDPDFAVADNRWKSGEDLVAICEPVLYVCGDCQYRAACIRQVVPAKSGFDGVCGGRIWLNGVIVTALPDTDPSELPPAVIRKSCGSAAGSRAHRRAVEQQCPDCEPFYRPGPNPLDDEDECDAQQLELPGVADSAKE
;
A
#
# COMPACT_ATOMS: atom_id res chain seq x y z
N MET A 1 -52.02 -5.75 -9.10
CA MET A 1 -50.89 -5.86 -10.04
C MET A 1 -49.61 -5.87 -9.23
N THR A 2 -49.17 -7.06 -8.80
CA THR A 2 -48.00 -7.23 -7.94
C THR A 2 -46.84 -7.63 -8.85
N GLY A 3 -46.10 -6.64 -9.33
CA GLY A 3 -44.92 -6.87 -10.16
C GLY A 3 -43.78 -7.37 -9.29
N THR A 4 -43.40 -8.64 -9.47
CA THR A 4 -42.14 -9.19 -8.98
C THR A 4 -41.01 -8.34 -9.55
N ARG A 5 -40.29 -7.61 -8.68
CA ARG A 5 -39.04 -6.94 -9.05
C ARG A 5 -38.03 -8.04 -9.36
N SER A 6 -37.82 -8.32 -10.63
CA SER A 6 -36.66 -9.10 -11.08
C SER A 6 -35.42 -8.39 -10.55
N ALA A 7 -34.68 -9.03 -9.66
CA ALA A 7 -33.36 -8.59 -9.26
C ALA A 7 -32.50 -8.58 -10.54
N GLN A 8 -32.20 -7.40 -11.06
CA GLN A 8 -31.22 -7.28 -12.13
C GLN A 8 -29.89 -7.80 -11.57
N PRO A 9 -29.17 -8.68 -12.29
CA PRO A 9 -27.81 -9.02 -11.91
C PRO A 9 -27.02 -7.71 -11.82
N GLY A 10 -26.43 -7.46 -10.65
CA GLY A 10 -25.73 -6.22 -10.40
C GLY A 10 -24.58 -6.08 -11.40
N THR A 11 -24.40 -4.87 -11.93
CA THR A 11 -23.31 -4.54 -12.88
C THR A 11 -22.02 -4.19 -12.14
N HIS A 12 -21.98 -4.38 -10.83
CA HIS A 12 -20.80 -4.09 -10.03
C HIS A 12 -19.83 -5.26 -10.16
N PHE A 13 -18.54 -4.98 -10.33
CA PHE A 13 -17.53 -6.04 -10.41
C PHE A 13 -17.53 -6.93 -9.16
N THR A 14 -18.03 -6.43 -8.04
CA THR A 14 -18.24 -7.17 -6.79
C THR A 14 -19.14 -8.39 -6.98
N ASP A 15 -20.10 -8.35 -7.89
CA ASP A 15 -20.99 -9.48 -8.19
C ASP A 15 -20.29 -10.59 -9.00
N HIS A 16 -19.06 -10.34 -9.45
CA HIS A 16 -18.24 -11.26 -10.24
C HIS A 16 -16.89 -11.56 -9.59
N ALA A 17 -16.54 -10.87 -8.50
CA ALA A 17 -15.28 -11.08 -7.80
C ALA A 17 -15.36 -12.39 -7.00
N PRO A 18 -14.40 -13.32 -7.17
CA PRO A 18 -14.44 -14.62 -6.50
C PRO A 18 -14.35 -14.52 -4.97
N CYS A 19 -13.80 -13.42 -4.45
CA CYS A 19 -13.65 -13.15 -3.03
C CYS A 19 -14.88 -12.47 -2.37
N TRP A 20 -15.92 -12.16 -3.15
CA TRP A 20 -17.04 -11.39 -2.63
C TRP A 20 -17.79 -12.13 -1.51
N GLY A 21 -17.99 -11.42 -0.38
CA GLY A 21 -18.70 -11.94 0.79
C GLY A 21 -17.87 -12.85 1.70
N ASP A 22 -16.60 -13.09 1.37
CA ASP A 22 -15.69 -13.86 2.22
C ASP A 22 -15.13 -12.97 3.36
N PRO A 23 -15.38 -13.33 4.63
CA PRO A 23 -14.96 -12.52 5.78
C PRO A 23 -13.44 -12.54 6.04
N ASP A 24 -12.67 -13.37 5.34
CA ASP A 24 -11.21 -13.40 5.46
C ASP A 24 -10.54 -12.37 4.52
N PHE A 25 -11.29 -11.76 3.59
CA PHE A 25 -10.79 -10.65 2.75
C PHE A 25 -11.01 -9.27 3.36
N ALA A 26 -12.10 -9.08 4.11
CA ALA A 26 -12.38 -7.86 4.87
C ALA A 26 -12.52 -8.25 6.35
N VAL A 27 -11.37 -8.47 6.99
CA VAL A 27 -11.30 -9.05 8.32
C VAL A 27 -11.83 -8.06 9.35
N ALA A 28 -12.90 -8.43 10.05
CA ALA A 28 -13.45 -7.59 11.11
C ALA A 28 -12.43 -7.34 12.23
N ASP A 29 -12.39 -6.11 12.75
CA ASP A 29 -11.43 -5.62 13.75
C ASP A 29 -11.33 -6.48 15.02
N ASN A 30 -12.38 -7.24 15.35
CA ASN A 30 -12.41 -8.10 16.52
C ASN A 30 -11.78 -9.49 16.30
N ARG A 31 -11.36 -9.82 15.08
CA ARG A 31 -10.77 -11.14 14.73
C ARG A 31 -9.25 -11.19 14.85
N TRP A 32 -8.59 -10.05 15.02
CA TRP A 32 -7.14 -9.93 15.10
C TRP A 32 -6.73 -8.95 16.21
N LYS A 33 -5.49 -9.04 16.68
CA LYS A 33 -4.98 -8.16 17.76
C LYS A 33 -3.66 -7.47 17.38
N SER A 34 -2.95 -8.05 16.43
CA SER A 34 -1.69 -7.55 15.90
C SER A 34 -1.70 -7.59 14.37
N GLY A 35 -0.82 -6.81 13.74
CA GLY A 35 -0.65 -6.87 12.29
C GLY A 35 -0.23 -8.25 11.79
N GLU A 36 0.54 -9.00 12.59
CA GLU A 36 0.92 -10.39 12.29
C GLU A 36 -0.30 -11.32 12.23
N ASP A 37 -1.25 -11.16 13.17
CA ASP A 37 -2.50 -11.94 13.16
C ASP A 37 -3.32 -11.64 11.89
N LEU A 38 -3.41 -10.37 11.49
CA LEU A 38 -4.13 -9.96 10.28
C LEU A 38 -3.50 -10.60 9.04
N VAL A 39 -2.18 -10.53 8.92
CA VAL A 39 -1.44 -11.15 7.81
C VAL A 39 -1.66 -12.65 7.80
N ALA A 40 -1.61 -13.34 8.94
CA ALA A 40 -1.84 -14.78 9.02
C ALA A 40 -3.26 -15.20 8.58
N ILE A 41 -4.27 -14.35 8.79
CA ILE A 41 -5.64 -14.58 8.30
C ILE A 41 -5.73 -14.33 6.78
N CYS A 42 -5.08 -13.27 6.30
CA CYS A 42 -5.20 -12.78 4.93
C CYS A 42 -4.32 -13.54 3.92
N GLU A 43 -3.12 -13.97 4.32
CA GLU A 43 -2.14 -14.60 3.44
C GLU A 43 -2.71 -15.85 2.73
N PRO A 44 -3.41 -16.78 3.43
CA PRO A 44 -3.99 -17.94 2.78
C PRO A 44 -5.03 -17.61 1.72
N VAL A 45 -5.69 -16.45 1.78
CA VAL A 45 -6.73 -16.07 0.79
C VAL A 45 -6.22 -15.10 -0.28
N LEU A 46 -5.02 -14.54 -0.09
CA LEU A 46 -4.42 -13.55 -0.99
C LEU A 46 -4.32 -14.05 -2.43
N TYR A 47 -3.99 -15.32 -2.64
CA TYR A 47 -3.77 -15.90 -3.98
C TYR A 47 -5.02 -15.86 -4.87
N VAL A 48 -6.22 -15.79 -4.29
CA VAL A 48 -7.49 -15.66 -5.04
C VAL A 48 -7.49 -14.39 -5.90
N CYS A 49 -6.71 -13.38 -5.51
CA CYS A 49 -6.56 -12.16 -6.30
C CYS A 49 -5.59 -12.31 -7.49
N GLY A 50 -4.77 -13.37 -7.58
CA GLY A 50 -3.74 -13.52 -8.62
C GLY A 50 -4.32 -13.42 -10.03
N ASP A 51 -5.38 -14.18 -10.30
CA ASP A 51 -6.03 -14.19 -11.63
C ASP A 51 -7.24 -13.22 -11.72
N CYS A 52 -7.41 -12.34 -10.73
CA CYS A 52 -8.59 -11.47 -10.68
C CYS A 52 -8.42 -10.25 -11.61
N GLN A 53 -9.17 -10.22 -12.70
CA GLN A 53 -9.17 -9.09 -13.64
C GLN A 53 -9.69 -7.75 -13.06
N TYR A 54 -10.24 -7.77 -11.84
CA TYR A 54 -10.85 -6.62 -11.19
C TYR A 54 -9.94 -5.93 -10.17
N ARG A 55 -8.65 -6.28 -10.06
CA ARG A 55 -7.73 -5.70 -9.04
C ARG A 55 -7.73 -4.16 -9.02
N ALA A 56 -7.59 -3.52 -10.18
CA ALA A 56 -7.60 -2.05 -10.26
C ALA A 56 -8.95 -1.44 -9.87
N ALA A 57 -10.07 -2.07 -10.26
CA ALA A 57 -11.41 -1.61 -9.90
C ALA A 57 -11.68 -1.77 -8.39
N CYS A 58 -11.20 -2.88 -7.81
CA CYS A 58 -11.25 -3.18 -6.38
C CYS A 58 -10.57 -2.07 -5.57
N ILE A 59 -9.34 -1.69 -5.92
CA ILE A 59 -8.59 -0.63 -5.23
C ILE A 59 -9.30 0.72 -5.32
N ARG A 60 -9.86 1.07 -6.49
CA ARG A 60 -10.59 2.33 -6.68
C ARG A 60 -11.90 2.39 -5.89
N GLN A 61 -12.55 1.27 -5.66
CA GLN A 61 -13.80 1.22 -4.88
C GLN A 61 -13.52 1.24 -3.38
N VAL A 62 -12.57 0.45 -2.90
CA VAL A 62 -12.24 0.36 -1.47
C VAL A 62 -11.52 1.63 -1.00
N VAL A 63 -10.71 2.24 -1.86
CA VAL A 63 -9.86 3.40 -1.54
C VAL A 63 -9.04 3.17 -0.25
N PRO A 64 -8.31 2.04 -0.16
CA PRO A 64 -7.83 1.48 1.10
C PRO A 64 -6.93 2.43 1.89
N ALA A 65 -6.06 3.19 1.22
CA ALA A 65 -5.20 4.19 1.87
C ALA A 65 -5.99 5.31 2.56
N LYS A 66 -7.14 5.72 1.99
CA LYS A 66 -7.97 6.80 2.55
C LYS A 66 -8.92 6.29 3.62
N SER A 67 -9.44 5.07 3.47
CA SER A 67 -10.37 4.48 4.43
C SER A 67 -9.69 3.84 5.64
N GLY A 68 -8.35 3.72 5.61
CA GLY A 68 -7.62 2.97 6.63
C GLY A 68 -7.96 1.47 6.59
N PHE A 69 -8.12 0.91 5.39
CA PHE A 69 -8.60 -0.47 5.22
C PHE A 69 -7.62 -1.51 5.78
N ASP A 70 -8.20 -2.54 6.40
CA ASP A 70 -7.52 -3.73 6.91
C ASP A 70 -8.04 -4.97 6.17
N GLY A 71 -7.14 -5.75 5.58
CA GLY A 71 -7.48 -6.98 4.86
C GLY A 71 -6.90 -7.06 3.44
N VAL A 72 -7.51 -7.86 2.59
CA VAL A 72 -7.06 -8.10 1.21
C VAL A 72 -7.84 -7.24 0.22
N CYS A 73 -7.11 -6.44 -0.56
CA CYS A 73 -7.68 -5.65 -1.65
C CYS A 73 -6.70 -5.56 -2.82
N GLY A 74 -7.17 -5.90 -4.03
CA GLY A 74 -6.39 -5.78 -5.26
C GLY A 74 -5.07 -6.56 -5.25
N GLY A 75 -5.07 -7.78 -4.71
CA GLY A 75 -3.85 -8.62 -4.64
C GLY A 75 -2.80 -8.14 -3.63
N ARG A 76 -3.21 -7.30 -2.67
CA ARG A 76 -2.37 -6.75 -1.61
C ARG A 76 -3.05 -6.93 -0.26
N ILE A 77 -2.26 -7.21 0.77
CA ILE A 77 -2.68 -7.13 2.17
C ILE A 77 -2.42 -5.72 2.66
N TRP A 78 -3.45 -5.13 3.25
CA TRP A 78 -3.47 -3.78 3.79
C TRP A 78 -3.60 -3.84 5.31
N LEU A 79 -2.87 -2.95 5.97
CA LEU A 79 -2.96 -2.69 7.40
C LEU A 79 -3.01 -1.17 7.60
N ASN A 80 -4.10 -0.67 8.16
CA ASN A 80 -4.39 0.77 8.33
C ASN A 80 -4.19 1.56 7.02
N GLY A 81 -4.59 0.98 5.88
CA GLY A 81 -4.42 1.61 4.57
C GLY A 81 -3.00 1.60 4.02
N VAL A 82 -2.06 0.88 4.64
CA VAL A 82 -0.69 0.67 4.14
C VAL A 82 -0.53 -0.75 3.59
N ILE A 83 0.17 -0.88 2.46
CA ILE A 83 0.51 -2.20 1.90
C ILE A 83 1.60 -2.85 2.75
N VAL A 84 1.30 -4.02 3.33
CA VAL A 84 2.27 -4.83 4.09
C VAL A 84 2.76 -6.05 3.31
N THR A 85 1.94 -6.57 2.40
CA THR A 85 2.29 -7.71 1.54
C THR A 85 1.55 -7.58 0.21
N ALA A 86 2.16 -8.04 -0.88
CA ALA A 86 1.56 -8.02 -2.21
C ALA A 86 1.91 -9.30 -2.96
N LEU A 87 1.03 -9.73 -3.86
CA LEU A 87 1.39 -10.78 -4.81
C LEU A 87 2.51 -10.28 -5.76
N PRO A 88 3.43 -11.18 -6.17
CA PRO A 88 4.61 -10.81 -6.96
C PRO A 88 4.26 -10.28 -8.36
N ASP A 89 3.08 -10.59 -8.89
CA ASP A 89 2.58 -10.20 -10.21
C ASP A 89 1.68 -8.94 -10.16
N THR A 90 1.60 -8.28 -9.01
CA THR A 90 0.85 -7.03 -8.90
C THR A 90 1.49 -5.93 -9.75
N ASP A 91 0.70 -5.32 -10.62
CA ASP A 91 1.17 -4.23 -11.47
C ASP A 91 0.97 -2.88 -10.75
N PRO A 92 2.00 -2.02 -10.66
CA PRO A 92 1.86 -0.65 -10.17
C PRO A 92 0.76 0.16 -10.89
N SER A 93 0.49 -0.12 -12.16
CA SER A 93 -0.54 0.56 -12.95
C SER A 93 -1.97 0.35 -12.44
N GLU A 94 -2.17 -0.66 -11.59
CA GLU A 94 -3.45 -0.92 -10.91
C GLU A 94 -3.77 0.14 -9.84
N LEU A 95 -2.74 0.79 -9.30
CA LEU A 95 -2.89 1.88 -8.33
C LEU A 95 -3.48 3.13 -8.99
N PRO A 96 -4.12 4.03 -8.21
CA PRO A 96 -4.54 5.32 -8.70
C PRO A 96 -3.39 6.10 -9.37
N PRO A 97 -3.68 6.89 -10.43
CA PRO A 97 -2.67 7.72 -11.08
C PRO A 97 -1.96 8.67 -10.11
N ALA A 98 -0.69 8.95 -10.40
CA ALA A 98 0.12 9.87 -9.60
C ALA A 98 -0.47 11.29 -9.58
N VAL A 99 -0.56 11.89 -8.40
CA VAL A 99 -0.85 13.31 -8.24
C VAL A 99 0.46 14.07 -8.19
N ILE A 100 0.69 14.97 -9.14
CA ILE A 100 1.93 15.74 -9.19
C ILE A 100 1.97 16.75 -8.04
N ARG A 101 3.07 16.74 -7.29
CA ARG A 101 3.30 17.57 -6.09
C ARG A 101 4.60 18.35 -6.25
N LYS A 102 4.78 19.38 -5.43
CA LYS A 102 6.02 20.18 -5.37
C LYS A 102 7.25 19.35 -4.98
N SER A 103 7.06 18.25 -4.25
CA SER A 103 8.13 17.35 -3.83
C SER A 103 8.53 16.32 -4.88
N CYS A 104 7.84 16.25 -6.03
CA CYS A 104 8.19 15.32 -7.11
C CYS A 104 9.62 15.57 -7.62
N GLY A 105 10.28 14.52 -8.11
CA GLY A 105 11.71 14.58 -8.47
C GLY A 105 12.67 14.40 -7.30
N SER A 106 12.19 13.91 -6.16
CA SER A 106 13.01 13.65 -4.96
C SER A 106 12.60 12.36 -4.25
N ALA A 107 13.47 11.87 -3.36
CA ALA A 107 13.15 10.74 -2.49
C ALA A 107 11.91 11.00 -1.62
N ALA A 108 11.72 12.24 -1.14
CA ALA A 108 10.53 12.65 -0.39
C ALA A 108 9.26 12.61 -1.26
N GLY A 109 9.36 13.02 -2.53
CA GLY A 109 8.27 12.89 -3.50
C GLY A 109 7.87 11.43 -3.73
N SER A 110 8.85 10.56 -3.95
CA SER A 110 8.60 9.12 -4.12
C SER A 110 7.96 8.48 -2.87
N ARG A 111 8.39 8.89 -1.67
CA ARG A 111 7.73 8.50 -0.40
C ARG A 111 6.30 9.01 -0.32
N ALA A 112 6.02 10.24 -0.76
CA ALA A 112 4.67 10.78 -0.78
C ALA A 112 3.73 9.97 -1.69
N HIS A 113 4.19 9.56 -2.89
CA HIS A 113 3.41 8.65 -3.76
C HIS A 113 3.15 7.30 -3.09
N ARG A 114 4.16 6.71 -2.42
CA ARG A 114 3.99 5.45 -1.68
C ARG A 114 2.98 5.58 -0.53
N ARG A 115 3.04 6.66 0.26
CA ARG A 115 2.11 6.91 1.37
C ARG A 115 0.68 7.16 0.89
N ALA A 116 0.51 7.84 -0.24
CA ALA A 116 -0.79 8.03 -0.88
C ALA A 116 -1.28 6.79 -1.64
N VAL A 117 -0.41 5.77 -1.76
CA VAL A 117 -0.62 4.50 -2.47
C VAL A 117 -1.14 4.71 -3.89
N GLU A 118 -0.46 5.60 -4.58
CA GLU A 118 -0.65 5.92 -5.99
C GLU A 118 0.58 5.49 -6.80
N GLN A 119 0.43 5.51 -8.12
CA GLN A 119 1.53 5.30 -9.06
C GLN A 119 2.67 6.31 -8.80
N GLN A 120 3.89 5.91 -9.16
CA GLN A 120 5.00 6.86 -9.23
C GLN A 120 4.82 7.74 -10.48
N CYS A 121 5.04 9.04 -10.33
CA CYS A 121 5.18 9.89 -11.51
C CYS A 121 6.56 9.69 -12.16
N PRO A 122 6.74 10.06 -13.44
CA PRO A 122 8.02 9.90 -14.14
C PRO A 122 9.23 10.50 -13.41
N ASP A 123 9.03 11.64 -12.74
CA ASP A 123 10.11 12.31 -11.98
C ASP A 123 10.49 11.57 -10.69
N CYS A 124 9.55 10.81 -10.11
CA CYS A 124 9.73 10.09 -8.85
C CYS A 124 10.15 8.62 -9.04
N GLU A 125 9.97 8.06 -10.22
CA GLU A 125 10.30 6.67 -10.55
C GLU A 125 11.77 6.31 -10.28
N PRO A 126 12.78 7.16 -10.59
CA PRO A 126 14.18 6.87 -10.25
C PRO A 126 14.45 6.74 -8.73
N PHE A 127 13.63 7.39 -7.92
CA PHE A 127 13.74 7.39 -6.46
C PHE A 127 12.90 6.29 -5.80
N TYR A 128 12.10 5.56 -6.59
CA TYR A 128 11.28 4.48 -6.08
C TYR A 128 12.13 3.38 -5.47
N ARG A 129 11.72 2.96 -4.28
CA ARG A 129 12.27 1.81 -3.58
C ARG A 129 11.07 0.92 -3.21
N PRO A 130 10.88 -0.21 -3.90
CA PRO A 130 9.86 -1.17 -3.51
C PRO A 130 10.20 -1.77 -2.15
N GLY A 131 9.18 -2.05 -1.36
CA GLY A 131 9.27 -2.55 0.01
C GLY A 131 8.03 -2.11 0.80
N PRO A 132 7.65 -2.83 1.86
CA PRO A 132 6.59 -2.37 2.76
C PRO A 132 6.97 -0.96 3.22
N ASN A 133 6.00 -0.05 3.21
CA ASN A 133 6.24 1.32 3.63
C ASN A 133 6.83 1.23 5.06
N PRO A 134 8.11 1.61 5.28
CA PRO A 134 8.64 1.59 6.63
C PRO A 134 7.80 2.58 7.38
N LEU A 135 7.07 2.10 8.38
CA LEU A 135 6.54 2.96 9.41
C LEU A 135 7.77 3.57 10.08
N ASP A 136 8.14 4.76 9.62
CA ASP A 136 8.92 5.75 10.35
C ASP A 136 10.36 5.38 10.80
N ASP A 137 11.16 4.75 9.94
CA ASP A 137 12.64 4.73 10.12
C ASP A 137 13.32 6.05 9.67
N GLU A 138 12.60 7.17 9.62
CA GLU A 138 13.16 8.49 9.29
C GLU A 138 13.38 9.37 10.55
N ASP A 139 14.02 8.82 11.59
CA ASP A 139 14.52 9.62 12.73
C ASP A 139 15.96 9.29 13.14
N GLU A 140 16.80 8.77 12.23
CA GLU A 140 18.25 8.76 12.45
C GLU A 140 19.04 9.23 11.21
N CYS A 141 20.03 10.07 11.50
CA CYS A 141 21.11 10.51 10.63
C CYS A 141 20.81 11.70 9.66
N ASP A 142 20.38 12.82 10.22
CA ASP A 142 20.80 14.14 9.70
C ASP A 142 21.57 14.90 10.81
N ALA A 143 22.69 14.30 11.22
CA ALA A 143 23.66 14.89 12.15
C ALA A 143 25.08 14.44 11.81
N GLN A 144 25.46 14.51 10.54
CA GLN A 144 26.88 14.61 10.18
C GLN A 144 27.22 16.09 10.01
N GLN A 145 27.14 16.83 11.11
CA GLN A 145 27.73 18.16 11.17
C GLN A 145 29.25 17.97 11.17
N LEU A 146 29.87 18.52 10.13
CA LEU A 146 31.30 18.69 9.95
C LEU A 146 32.03 18.97 11.28
N GLU A 147 32.89 18.06 11.71
CA GLU A 147 34.05 18.44 12.52
C GLU A 147 35.28 18.32 11.62
N LEU A 148 35.79 19.48 11.20
CA LEU A 148 37.03 19.63 10.46
C LEU A 148 38.22 19.21 11.33
N PRO A 149 39.30 18.65 10.76
CA PRO A 149 40.44 18.18 11.53
C PRO A 149 41.23 19.34 12.12
N GLY A 150 41.25 19.43 13.46
CA GLY A 150 42.13 20.32 14.21
C GLY A 150 43.57 19.80 14.20
N VAL A 151 44.40 20.43 13.38
CA VAL A 151 45.87 20.32 13.46
C VAL A 151 46.37 20.95 14.77
N ALA A 152 47.19 20.22 15.54
CA ALA A 152 48.22 20.81 16.40
C ALA A 152 49.23 19.75 16.86
N ASP A 153 50.37 19.81 16.20
CA ASP A 153 51.72 19.44 16.61
C ASP A 153 52.01 19.74 18.10
N SER A 154 52.61 18.80 18.83
CA SER A 154 53.80 19.07 19.67
C SER A 154 54.27 17.82 20.41
N ALA A 155 55.47 17.40 20.04
CA ALA A 155 56.34 16.54 20.83
C ALA A 155 56.75 17.18 22.16
N LYS A 156 56.88 16.39 23.22
CA LYS A 156 58.12 16.30 24.03
C LYS A 156 57.99 15.27 25.16
N GLU A 157 58.96 14.36 25.14
CA GLU A 157 59.70 13.69 26.24
C GLU A 157 58.93 13.11 27.44
#